data_AF-A0A369BRL5-F1
#
_entry.id   AF-A0A369BRL5-F1
#
_cell.length_a   1.000
_cell.length_b   1.000
_cell.length_c   1.000
_cell.angle_alpha   90.00
_cell.angle_beta   90.00
_cell.angle_gamma   90.00
#
_symmetry.space_group_name_H-M   'P 1'
#
loop_
_entity.id
_entity.type
_entity.pdbx_description
1 polymer ?
#
loop_
_entity_poly.entity_id
_entity_poly.type
_entity_poly.pdbx_seq_one_letter_code
_entity_poly.pdbx_strand_id
1 'polypeptide(L)'
;MKKWTALAVYAAAFVIAYIYRDALMEWITGDPPVWSLLALSTLLAVFPLMPYRIVIAAAGYVMGALGGGIVTLIGSTLAGTLFYWGSAYVLRDSARNWAARFKPLEQVTHAIHQRPFAAIVVCKLIPVLPQTPVNIYAGAYGIPFFVYLSASVIGKLPSVFLYAFLGASLMSSPWTALAITALYGLFLLLVLWVYKKKRRGKQAPGFGFREKSDIMEAGITPAVLSANRNGGISMNSLQATGLELATFAGGCFWCMVSPFEELPGIHGITSGYTGGITDNPTYEQVCTGGTGHYEAVQITFDPALFPYGKLLELFWQQIDPTDEGGQFHDRGESYRTAVFYHNEQQRVEAEQSKKELAESGRFDKPIATQILPAARFYVAEEYHQGYHKKNPGHYKRYRKGSGREDFIERHWSGPVNPEELKIKLTPIQYEVTQNSATERPFTGEYWDHTGDGIYVDIVSGEPLFSSRDKYDAGCGWPSFTRPLRDYNIKEKTDSSHFMIRTEVRSREGNSHLGHVFDDGPEPTGLRYCINSAALRFVPKEDLEKKGYGEYKYLFQ
;
A
#
# COMPACT_ATOMS: atom_id res chain seq x y z
N MET A 1 -0.32 13.71 22.05
CA MET A 1 -1.34 14.09 23.05
C MET A 1 -2.34 12.96 23.22
N LYS A 2 -2.55 12.46 24.44
CA LYS A 2 -3.61 11.47 24.73
C LYS A 2 -4.97 12.15 24.47
N LYS A 3 -5.99 11.42 24.00
CA LYS A 3 -7.29 12.01 23.59
C LYS A 3 -7.91 12.95 24.65
N TRP A 4 -7.72 12.65 25.93
CA TRP A 4 -8.18 13.45 27.06
C TRP A 4 -7.45 14.79 27.26
N THR A 5 -6.17 14.89 26.91
CA THR A 5 -5.43 16.17 27.04
C THR A 5 -5.87 17.16 25.97
N ALA A 6 -6.17 16.67 24.76
CA ALA A 6 -6.75 17.52 23.72
C ALA A 6 -8.14 18.00 24.16
N LEU A 7 -8.99 17.10 24.67
CA LEU A 7 -10.33 17.45 25.17
C LEU A 7 -10.28 18.46 26.32
N ALA A 8 -9.34 18.32 27.25
CA ALA A 8 -9.14 19.26 28.36
C ALA A 8 -8.68 20.65 27.89
N VAL A 9 -7.75 20.70 26.92
CA VAL A 9 -7.34 21.97 26.29
C VAL A 9 -8.51 22.63 25.55
N TYR A 10 -9.33 21.84 24.84
CA TYR A 10 -10.52 22.35 24.16
C TYR A 10 -11.60 22.85 25.14
N ALA A 11 -11.83 22.15 26.24
CA ALA A 11 -12.76 22.56 27.28
C ALA A 11 -12.29 23.84 28.00
N ALA A 12 -11.00 23.93 28.33
CA ALA A 12 -10.42 25.13 28.95
C ALA A 12 -10.53 26.35 28.04
N ALA A 13 -10.21 26.20 26.74
CA ALA A 13 -10.30 27.30 25.79
C ALA A 13 -11.76 27.75 25.54
N PHE A 14 -12.73 26.83 25.55
CA PHE A 14 -14.15 27.18 25.48
C PHE A 14 -14.61 27.94 26.74
N VAL A 15 -14.21 27.49 27.93
CA VAL A 15 -14.53 28.15 29.20
C VAL A 15 -13.93 29.56 29.26
N ILE A 16 -12.67 29.73 28.85
CA ILE A 16 -12.01 31.04 28.76
C ILE A 16 -12.78 31.96 27.79
N ALA A 17 -13.09 31.49 26.57
CA ALA A 17 -13.84 32.28 25.60
C ALA A 17 -15.24 32.68 26.10
N TYR A 18 -15.91 31.79 26.84
CA TYR A 18 -17.21 32.08 27.44
C TYR A 18 -17.13 33.07 28.61
N ILE A 19 -16.09 32.97 29.45
CA ILE A 19 -15.84 33.88 30.57
C ILE A 19 -15.55 35.30 30.06
N TYR A 20 -14.73 35.44 29.02
CA TYR A 20 -14.32 36.74 28.49
C TYR A 20 -15.20 37.25 27.34
N ARG A 21 -16.37 36.63 27.10
CA ARG A 21 -17.24 36.97 25.96
C ARG A 21 -17.70 38.44 25.98
N ASP A 22 -18.01 38.97 27.16
CA ASP A 22 -18.59 40.31 27.29
C ASP A 22 -17.50 41.37 27.07
N ALA A 23 -16.29 41.18 27.61
CA ALA A 23 -15.12 42.03 27.35
C ALA A 23 -14.68 41.97 25.88
N LEU A 24 -14.76 40.79 25.25
CA LEU A 24 -14.48 40.62 23.83
C LEU A 24 -15.50 41.38 22.96
N MET A 25 -16.79 41.29 23.31
CA MET A 25 -17.85 42.01 22.61
C MET A 25 -17.70 43.52 22.79
N GLU A 26 -17.43 44.00 24.00
CA GLU A 26 -17.20 45.41 24.30
C GLU A 26 -16.03 45.99 23.48
N TRP A 27 -14.91 45.27 23.41
CA TRP A 27 -13.75 45.64 22.58
C TRP A 27 -14.07 45.63 21.08
N ILE A 28 -14.80 44.62 20.60
CA ILE A 28 -15.23 44.53 19.19
C ILE A 28 -16.13 45.71 18.82
N THR A 29 -17.06 46.09 19.70
CA THR A 29 -17.99 47.20 19.46
C THR A 29 -17.36 48.58 19.62
N GLY A 30 -16.14 48.67 20.13
CA GLY A 30 -15.40 49.93 20.35
C GLY A 30 -14.48 50.36 19.20
N ASP A 31 -14.82 50.03 17.95
CA ASP A 31 -14.05 50.35 16.72
C ASP A 31 -12.54 50.00 16.77
N PRO A 32 -12.17 48.72 16.93
CA PRO A 32 -10.78 48.31 16.96
C PRO A 32 -10.08 48.54 15.59
N PRO A 33 -8.77 48.86 15.58
CA PRO A 33 -8.04 49.09 14.34
C PRO A 33 -7.97 47.81 13.47
N VAL A 34 -8.02 47.97 12.15
CA VAL A 34 -8.13 46.84 11.19
C VAL A 34 -7.04 45.76 11.38
N TRP A 35 -5.81 46.17 11.74
CA TRP A 35 -4.71 45.23 11.94
C TRP A 35 -4.88 44.35 13.18
N SER A 36 -5.55 44.83 14.24
CA SER A 36 -5.79 44.03 15.45
C SER A 36 -6.90 43.01 15.20
N LEU A 37 -7.92 43.36 14.41
CA LEU A 37 -8.92 42.42 13.91
C LEU A 37 -8.31 41.35 13.00
N LEU A 38 -7.37 41.73 12.13
CA LEU A 38 -6.64 40.78 11.28
C LEU A 38 -5.77 39.83 12.12
N ALA A 39 -5.06 40.34 13.12
CA ALA A 39 -4.24 39.54 14.03
C ALA A 39 -5.10 38.56 14.85
N LEU A 40 -6.21 39.04 15.40
CA LEU A 40 -7.17 38.21 16.15
C LEU A 40 -7.81 37.15 15.25
N SER A 41 -8.17 37.52 14.02
CA SER A 41 -8.70 36.60 13.00
C SER A 41 -7.71 35.49 12.65
N THR A 42 -6.43 35.85 12.51
CA THR A 42 -5.35 34.89 12.25
C THR A 42 -5.15 33.96 13.45
N LEU A 43 -5.06 34.51 14.67
CA LEU A 43 -4.86 33.74 15.90
C LEU A 43 -5.99 32.75 16.14
N LEU A 44 -7.25 33.17 15.99
CA LEU A 44 -8.41 32.31 16.20
C LEU A 44 -8.63 31.31 15.06
N ALA A 45 -8.13 31.59 13.85
CA ALA A 45 -8.08 30.59 12.79
C ALA A 45 -7.02 29.49 13.04
N VAL A 46 -6.00 29.77 13.87
CA VAL A 46 -4.97 28.79 14.24
C VAL A 46 -5.49 27.73 15.21
N PHE A 47 -6.38 28.13 16.12
CA PHE A 47 -6.99 27.25 17.11
C PHE A 47 -8.41 26.87 16.68
N PRO A 48 -8.68 25.61 16.27
CA PRO A 48 -9.97 25.22 15.71
C PRO A 48 -11.02 25.06 16.81
N LEU A 49 -11.54 26.19 17.28
CA LEU A 49 -12.74 26.30 18.07
C LEU A 49 -13.75 27.09 17.24
N MET A 50 -15.05 26.74 17.33
CA MET A 50 -16.17 27.50 16.76
C MET A 50 -16.12 29.06 16.87
N PRO A 51 -15.42 29.72 17.81
CA PRO A 51 -15.22 31.18 17.86
C PRO A 51 -14.80 31.89 16.57
N TYR A 52 -14.05 31.29 15.64
CA TYR A 52 -13.60 32.04 14.46
C TYR A 52 -14.77 32.56 13.58
N ARG A 53 -15.92 31.87 13.57
CA ARG A 53 -17.10 32.36 12.84
C ARG A 53 -17.79 33.53 13.54
N ILE A 54 -17.73 33.55 14.87
CA ILE A 54 -18.20 34.68 15.68
C ILE A 54 -17.34 35.90 15.35
N VAL A 55 -16.03 35.73 15.16
CA VAL A 55 -15.13 36.81 14.71
C VAL A 55 -15.50 37.33 13.33
N ILE A 56 -15.88 36.45 12.38
CA ILE A 56 -16.34 36.88 11.05
C ILE A 56 -17.64 37.69 11.16
N ALA A 57 -18.60 37.24 11.96
CA ALA A 57 -19.86 37.96 12.18
C ALA A 57 -19.62 39.29 12.90
N ALA A 58 -18.81 39.30 13.96
CA ALA A 58 -18.38 40.51 14.65
C ALA A 58 -17.70 41.52 13.72
N ALA A 59 -16.74 41.08 12.89
CA ALA A 59 -16.09 41.93 11.91
C ALA A 59 -17.09 42.46 10.87
N GLY A 60 -18.08 41.65 10.49
CA GLY A 60 -19.17 42.06 9.61
C GLY A 60 -20.10 43.11 10.24
N TYR A 61 -20.39 42.98 11.53
CA TYR A 61 -21.16 43.97 12.30
C TYR A 61 -20.44 45.32 12.38
N VAL A 62 -19.14 45.31 12.66
CA VAL A 62 -18.32 46.52 12.85
C VAL A 62 -17.95 47.19 11.52
N MET A 63 -17.51 46.42 10.53
CA MET A 63 -16.91 46.94 9.29
C MET A 63 -17.82 46.81 8.07
N GLY A 64 -19.06 46.35 8.27
CA GLY A 64 -19.95 45.91 7.20
C GLY A 64 -19.52 44.58 6.58
N ALA A 65 -20.45 43.97 5.83
CA ALA A 65 -20.27 42.64 5.25
C ALA A 65 -19.02 42.53 4.35
N LEU A 66 -18.74 43.57 3.55
CA LEU A 66 -17.61 43.58 2.62
C LEU A 66 -16.27 43.74 3.37
N GLY A 67 -16.16 44.74 4.25
CA GLY A 67 -14.95 45.01 5.02
C GLY A 67 -14.59 43.87 5.96
N GLY A 68 -15.57 43.41 6.75
CA GLY A 68 -15.38 42.30 7.69
C GLY A 68 -15.06 40.98 6.98
N GLY A 69 -15.69 40.73 5.83
CA GLY A 69 -15.41 39.55 5.01
C GLY A 69 -13.99 39.53 4.45
N ILE A 70 -13.49 40.66 3.93
CA ILE A 70 -12.12 40.75 3.38
C ILE A 70 -11.08 40.53 4.48
N VAL A 71 -11.19 41.23 5.61
CA VAL A 71 -10.21 41.14 6.71
C VAL A 71 -10.11 39.71 7.25
N THR A 72 -11.25 39.07 7.46
CA THR A 72 -11.27 37.71 8.01
C THR A 72 -10.84 36.65 6.99
N LEU A 73 -11.12 36.85 5.71
CA LEU A 73 -10.63 35.99 4.64
C LEU A 73 -9.10 36.01 4.57
N ILE A 74 -8.48 37.19 4.64
CA ILE A 74 -7.03 37.35 4.64
C ILE A 74 -6.44 36.67 5.87
N GLY A 75 -6.95 36.97 7.06
CA GLY A 75 -6.43 36.42 8.33
C GLY A 75 -6.46 34.89 8.38
N SER A 76 -7.58 34.27 8.03
CA SER A 76 -7.64 32.80 8.02
C SER A 76 -6.82 32.14 6.93
N THR A 77 -6.58 32.84 5.82
CA THR A 77 -5.76 32.33 4.71
C THR A 77 -4.28 32.39 5.07
N LEU A 78 -3.84 33.44 5.76
CA LEU A 78 -2.51 33.50 6.36
C LEU A 78 -2.29 32.38 7.39
N ALA A 79 -3.24 32.21 8.32
CA ALA A 79 -3.18 31.11 9.31
C ALA A 79 -3.09 29.73 8.64
N GLY A 80 -3.90 29.48 7.60
CA GLY A 80 -3.84 28.24 6.85
C GLY A 80 -2.50 28.05 6.13
N THR A 81 -1.94 29.12 5.58
CA THR A 81 -0.65 29.10 4.89
C THR A 81 0.50 28.75 5.83
N LEU A 82 0.45 29.22 7.08
CA LEU A 82 1.44 28.84 8.10
C LEU A 82 1.44 27.32 8.39
N PHE A 83 0.26 26.71 8.55
CA PHE A 83 0.17 25.25 8.73
C PHE A 83 0.62 24.48 7.50
N TYR A 84 0.23 24.95 6.31
CA TYR A 84 0.69 24.36 5.06
C TYR A 84 2.22 24.41 4.97
N TRP A 85 2.83 25.58 5.20
CA TRP A 85 4.27 25.75 5.10
C TRP A 85 5.03 24.93 6.15
N GLY A 86 4.58 24.96 7.41
CA GLY A 86 5.18 24.18 8.49
C GLY A 86 5.11 22.68 8.24
N SER A 87 3.99 22.18 7.71
CA SER A 87 3.85 20.76 7.34
C SER A 87 4.56 20.39 6.03
N ALA A 88 4.75 21.32 5.11
CA ALA A 88 5.45 21.07 3.86
C ALA A 88 6.98 21.01 4.03
N TYR A 89 7.54 21.88 4.88
CA TYR A 89 8.98 22.14 4.91
C TYR A 89 9.65 21.89 6.27
N VAL A 90 8.95 22.05 7.39
CA VAL A 90 9.58 22.02 8.72
C VAL A 90 9.33 20.69 9.44
N LEU A 91 8.10 20.17 9.39
CA LEU A 91 7.66 19.01 10.18
C LEU A 91 6.98 17.95 9.31
N ARG A 92 7.50 17.69 8.10
CA ARG A 92 6.83 16.87 7.08
C ARG A 92 6.48 15.46 7.56
N ASP A 93 7.42 14.71 8.13
CA ASP A 93 7.16 13.32 8.55
C ASP A 93 6.29 13.24 9.80
N SER A 94 6.48 14.16 10.76
CA SER A 94 5.58 14.28 11.91
C SER A 94 4.17 14.65 11.49
N ALA A 95 4.01 15.53 10.50
CA ALA A 95 2.73 15.93 9.93
C ALA A 95 2.06 14.76 9.17
N ARG A 96 2.80 13.94 8.43
CA ARG A 96 2.30 12.72 7.78
C ARG A 96 1.79 11.71 8.80
N ASN A 97 2.60 11.44 9.83
CA ASN A 97 2.26 10.53 10.92
C ASN A 97 1.08 11.03 11.76
N TRP A 98 0.95 12.36 11.94
CA TRP A 98 -0.18 12.97 12.61
C TRP A 98 -1.45 12.93 11.75
N ALA A 99 -1.35 13.26 10.46
CA ALA A 99 -2.46 13.23 9.52
C ALA A 99 -3.03 11.82 9.34
N ALA A 100 -2.18 10.78 9.37
CA ALA A 100 -2.57 9.38 9.34
C ALA A 100 -3.47 8.96 10.53
N ARG A 101 -3.56 9.77 11.59
CA ARG A 101 -4.44 9.50 12.75
C ARG A 101 -5.88 9.98 12.52
N PHE A 102 -6.16 10.75 11.47
CA PHE A 102 -7.48 11.29 11.17
C PHE A 102 -8.16 10.50 10.04
N LYS A 103 -8.71 9.34 10.39
CA LYS A 103 -9.44 8.45 9.45
C LYS A 103 -10.51 9.13 8.58
N PRO A 104 -11.31 10.11 9.07
CA PRO A 104 -12.27 10.81 8.21
C PRO A 104 -11.62 11.67 7.11
N LEU A 105 -10.39 12.16 7.33
CA LEU A 105 -9.64 12.83 6.28
C LEU A 105 -9.11 11.84 5.26
N GLU A 106 -8.79 10.59 5.61
CA GLU A 106 -8.28 9.57 4.68
C GLU A 106 -9.20 9.31 3.45
N GLN A 107 -10.50 9.60 3.58
CA GLN A 107 -11.43 9.51 2.44
C GLN A 107 -11.39 10.75 1.54
N VAL A 108 -10.99 11.88 2.11
CA VAL A 108 -10.82 13.20 1.47
C VAL A 108 -9.41 13.33 0.88
N THR A 109 -8.39 12.70 1.49
CA THR A 109 -6.99 12.68 1.06
C THR A 109 -6.83 12.11 -0.34
N HIS A 110 -7.53 11.01 -0.65
CA HIS A 110 -7.54 10.42 -1.99
C HIS A 110 -8.10 11.40 -3.05
N ALA A 111 -9.12 12.18 -2.70
CA ALA A 111 -9.67 13.20 -3.58
C ALA A 111 -8.73 14.42 -3.73
N ILE A 112 -8.04 14.81 -2.66
CA ILE A 112 -7.01 15.86 -2.68
C ILE A 112 -5.82 15.44 -3.55
N HIS A 113 -5.45 14.16 -3.59
CA HIS A 113 -4.39 13.68 -4.47
C HIS A 113 -4.78 13.68 -5.95
N GLN A 114 -5.99 13.24 -6.28
CA GLN A 114 -6.44 13.15 -7.68
C GLN A 114 -6.83 14.50 -8.28
N ARG A 115 -7.47 15.36 -7.49
CA ARG A 115 -7.98 16.67 -7.93
C ARG A 115 -7.77 17.71 -6.83
N PRO A 116 -6.50 18.11 -6.56
CA PRO A 116 -6.13 18.90 -5.40
C PRO A 116 -6.92 20.20 -5.28
N PHE A 117 -7.05 20.95 -6.37
CA PHE A 117 -7.79 22.21 -6.37
C PHE A 117 -9.26 22.01 -5.98
N ALA A 118 -9.98 21.14 -6.68
CA ALA A 118 -11.41 20.94 -6.47
C ALA A 118 -11.72 20.35 -5.09
N ALA A 119 -10.91 19.40 -4.63
CA ALA A 119 -11.10 18.77 -3.33
C ALA A 119 -10.85 19.77 -2.19
N ILE A 120 -9.78 20.58 -2.26
CA ILE A 120 -9.50 21.61 -1.25
C ILE A 120 -10.63 22.66 -1.22
N VAL A 121 -11.13 23.11 -2.38
CA VAL A 121 -12.29 24.02 -2.47
C VAL A 121 -13.49 23.43 -1.73
N VAL A 122 -13.86 22.18 -2.02
CA VAL A 122 -15.00 21.51 -1.36
C VAL A 122 -14.78 21.38 0.15
N CYS A 123 -13.57 21.03 0.59
CA CYS A 123 -13.24 20.94 2.01
C CYS A 123 -13.34 22.28 2.74
N LYS A 124 -12.96 23.38 2.07
CA LYS A 124 -13.09 24.73 2.62
C LYS A 124 -14.52 25.23 2.65
N LEU A 125 -15.34 24.81 1.67
CA LEU A 125 -16.76 25.18 1.59
C LEU A 125 -17.59 24.53 2.69
N ILE A 126 -17.27 23.30 3.08
CA ILE A 126 -18.03 22.54 4.08
C ILE A 126 -17.62 22.98 5.49
N PRO A 127 -18.50 23.70 6.22
CA PRO A 127 -18.09 24.34 7.45
C PRO A 127 -17.77 23.33 8.57
N VAL A 128 -18.38 22.16 8.57
CA VAL A 128 -18.20 21.14 9.62
C VAL A 128 -16.89 20.36 9.51
N LEU A 129 -16.12 20.52 8.42
CA LEU A 129 -14.85 19.84 8.25
C LEU A 129 -13.72 20.57 8.99
N PRO A 130 -12.83 19.85 9.69
CA PRO A 130 -11.72 20.45 10.39
C PRO A 130 -10.70 21.00 9.38
N GLN A 131 -10.53 22.32 9.38
CA GLN A 131 -9.78 23.04 8.36
C GLN A 131 -8.26 22.89 8.51
N THR A 132 -7.78 22.80 9.75
CA THR A 132 -6.36 22.63 10.08
C THR A 132 -5.78 21.31 9.55
N PRO A 133 -6.45 20.15 9.73
CA PRO A 133 -6.05 18.92 9.06
C PRO A 133 -5.93 19.02 7.55
N VAL A 134 -6.83 19.74 6.86
CA VAL A 134 -6.77 19.92 5.40
C VAL A 134 -5.52 20.72 4.99
N ASN A 135 -5.16 21.76 5.76
CA ASN A 135 -3.96 22.56 5.52
C ASN A 135 -2.68 21.75 5.75
N ILE A 136 -2.62 21.02 6.88
CA ILE A 136 -1.50 20.16 7.25
C ILE A 136 -1.33 19.05 6.21
N TYR A 137 -2.44 18.48 5.76
CA TYR A 137 -2.43 17.43 4.75
C TYR A 137 -1.89 17.95 3.41
N ALA A 138 -2.40 19.10 2.93
CA ALA A 138 -1.93 19.70 1.68
C ALA A 138 -0.42 19.96 1.68
N GLY A 139 0.13 20.44 2.81
CA GLY A 139 1.57 20.64 2.94
C GLY A 139 2.36 19.32 3.06
N ALA A 140 1.94 18.42 3.97
CA ALA A 140 2.62 17.15 4.24
C ALA A 140 2.71 16.23 3.00
N TYR A 141 1.71 16.30 2.12
CA TYR A 141 1.63 15.49 0.89
C TYR A 141 2.04 16.25 -0.37
N GLY A 142 2.60 17.46 -0.22
CA GLY A 142 3.29 18.17 -1.30
C GLY A 142 2.39 18.77 -2.38
N ILE A 143 1.15 19.14 -2.05
CA ILE A 143 0.25 19.82 -3.00
C ILE A 143 0.85 21.20 -3.34
N PRO A 144 0.99 21.61 -4.62
CA PRO A 144 1.63 22.88 -4.96
C PRO A 144 1.02 24.09 -4.25
N PHE A 145 1.87 24.97 -3.71
CA PHE A 145 1.44 26.10 -2.86
C PHE A 145 0.38 26.98 -3.52
N PHE A 146 0.54 27.33 -4.79
CA PHE A 146 -0.43 28.16 -5.51
C PHE A 146 -1.77 27.45 -5.74
N VAL A 147 -1.77 26.13 -5.95
CA VAL A 147 -3.00 25.32 -6.05
C VAL A 147 -3.72 25.30 -4.71
N TYR A 148 -2.99 25.10 -3.62
CA TYR A 148 -3.53 25.14 -2.26
C TYR A 148 -4.08 26.53 -1.90
N LEU A 149 -3.33 27.61 -2.16
CA LEU A 149 -3.68 28.98 -1.79
C LEU A 149 -4.93 29.45 -2.55
N SER A 150 -4.96 29.28 -3.87
CA SER A 150 -6.10 29.65 -4.71
C SER A 150 -7.36 28.86 -4.34
N ALA A 151 -7.25 27.53 -4.19
CA ALA A 151 -8.36 26.69 -3.75
C ALA A 151 -8.86 27.06 -2.36
N SER A 152 -7.94 27.42 -1.45
CA SER A 152 -8.29 27.81 -0.09
C SER A 152 -9.03 29.13 -0.01
N VAL A 153 -8.62 30.12 -0.80
CA VAL A 153 -9.32 31.41 -0.91
C VAL A 153 -10.71 31.18 -1.49
N ILE A 154 -10.80 30.53 -2.65
CA ILE A 154 -12.07 30.30 -3.36
C ILE A 154 -13.07 29.54 -2.50
N GLY A 155 -12.63 28.47 -1.83
CA GLY A 155 -13.53 27.65 -1.03
C GLY A 155 -13.98 28.31 0.29
N LYS A 156 -13.29 29.34 0.78
CA LYS A 156 -13.69 30.07 2.00
C LYS A 156 -14.62 31.23 1.71
N LEU A 157 -14.51 31.85 0.54
CA LEU A 157 -15.25 33.06 0.14
C LEU A 157 -16.74 33.00 0.51
N PRO A 158 -17.51 31.96 0.12
CA PRO A 158 -18.96 31.96 0.37
C PRO A 158 -19.30 31.95 1.85
N SER A 159 -18.61 31.12 2.63
CA SER A 159 -18.83 31.01 4.07
C SER A 159 -18.46 32.30 4.81
N VAL A 160 -17.35 32.93 4.45
CA VAL A 160 -16.83 34.12 5.13
C VAL A 160 -17.78 35.30 4.89
N PHE A 161 -18.16 35.55 3.64
CA PHE A 161 -19.05 36.65 3.33
C PHE A 161 -20.48 36.41 3.80
N LEU A 162 -20.93 35.15 3.88
CA LEU A 162 -22.20 34.83 4.54
C LEU A 162 -22.16 35.22 6.02
N TYR A 163 -21.18 34.73 6.80
CA TYR A 163 -21.12 35.03 8.22
C TYR A 163 -20.91 36.52 8.50
N ALA A 164 -20.14 37.22 7.64
CA ALA A 164 -19.96 38.67 7.76
C ALA A 164 -21.27 39.42 7.45
N PHE A 165 -22.02 38.98 6.44
CA PHE A 165 -23.35 39.53 6.12
C PHE A 165 -24.35 39.28 7.25
N LEU A 166 -24.35 38.09 7.85
CA LEU A 166 -25.17 37.78 9.02
C LEU A 166 -24.81 38.72 10.17
N GLY A 167 -23.53 38.89 10.46
CA GLY A 167 -23.08 39.89 11.44
C GLY A 167 -23.60 41.30 11.17
N ALA A 168 -23.48 41.77 9.92
CA ALA A 168 -23.91 43.10 9.50
C ALA A 168 -25.45 43.30 9.53
N SER A 169 -26.22 42.22 9.31
CA SER A 169 -27.64 42.33 8.96
C SER A 169 -28.59 41.64 9.93
N LEU A 170 -28.08 40.83 10.87
CA LEU A 170 -28.94 40.05 11.77
C LEU A 170 -29.85 40.93 12.65
N MET A 171 -29.35 42.09 13.06
CA MET A 171 -30.11 43.04 13.88
C MET A 171 -31.02 43.97 13.07
N SER A 172 -30.65 44.30 11.83
CA SER A 172 -31.40 45.23 10.98
C SER A 172 -32.43 44.55 10.08
N SER A 173 -32.17 43.31 9.65
CA SER A 173 -33.04 42.54 8.76
C SER A 173 -32.93 41.03 9.04
N PRO A 174 -33.50 40.55 10.17
CA PRO A 174 -33.34 39.17 10.63
C PRO A 174 -33.91 38.14 9.64
N TRP A 175 -35.02 38.46 8.97
CA TRP A 175 -35.66 37.56 8.02
C TRP A 175 -34.84 37.36 6.75
N THR A 176 -34.16 38.41 6.26
CA THR A 176 -33.27 38.28 5.10
C THR A 176 -32.00 37.51 5.47
N ALA A 177 -31.46 37.74 6.67
CA ALA A 177 -30.35 36.96 7.22
C ALA A 177 -30.69 35.46 7.33
N LEU A 178 -31.89 35.13 7.83
CA LEU A 178 -32.37 33.74 7.91
C LEU A 178 -32.56 33.12 6.53
N ALA A 179 -33.18 33.84 5.59
CA ALA A 179 -33.41 33.35 4.23
C ALA A 179 -32.09 33.06 3.49
N ILE A 180 -31.11 33.96 3.59
CA ILE A 180 -29.80 33.78 2.95
C ILE A 180 -29.03 32.61 3.60
N THR A 181 -29.13 32.44 4.91
CA THR A 181 -28.55 31.27 5.60
C THR A 181 -29.17 29.96 5.11
N ALA A 182 -30.50 29.92 4.97
CA ALA A 182 -31.21 28.75 4.47
C ALA A 182 -30.83 28.42 3.01
N LEU A 183 -30.74 29.44 2.15
CA LEU A 183 -30.28 29.30 0.76
C LEU A 183 -28.85 28.78 0.68
N TYR A 184 -27.95 29.26 1.56
CA TYR A 184 -26.60 28.72 1.63
C TYR A 184 -26.56 27.26 2.10
N GLY A 185 -27.42 26.89 3.06
CA GLY A 185 -27.59 25.50 3.46
C GLY A 185 -28.03 24.60 2.30
N LEU A 186 -29.01 25.05 1.51
CA LEU A 186 -29.46 24.35 0.30
C LEU A 186 -28.36 24.27 -0.76
N PHE A 187 -27.58 25.34 -0.96
CA PHE A 187 -26.42 25.35 -1.84
C PHE A 187 -25.37 24.32 -1.40
N LEU A 188 -25.05 24.23 -0.11
CA LEU A 188 -24.11 23.23 0.39
C LEU A 188 -24.64 21.80 0.18
N LEU A 189 -25.94 21.57 0.39
CA LEU A 189 -26.56 20.28 0.09
C LEU A 189 -26.46 19.95 -1.39
N LEU A 190 -26.67 20.92 -2.28
CA LEU A 190 -26.50 20.76 -3.72
C LEU A 190 -25.04 20.48 -4.11
N VAL A 191 -24.07 21.20 -3.54
CA VAL A 191 -22.63 20.96 -3.79
C VAL A 191 -22.24 19.56 -3.33
N LEU A 192 -22.68 19.14 -2.15
CA LEU A 192 -22.46 17.77 -1.64
C LEU A 192 -23.12 16.73 -2.54
N TRP A 193 -24.34 17.00 -3.03
CA TRP A 193 -25.05 16.13 -3.95
C TRP A 193 -24.35 16.01 -5.31
N VAL A 194 -23.92 17.13 -5.91
CA VAL A 194 -23.16 17.16 -7.17
C VAL A 194 -21.81 16.48 -7.01
N TYR A 195 -21.10 16.73 -5.91
CA TYR A 195 -19.82 16.08 -5.61
C TYR A 195 -19.99 14.56 -5.50
N LYS A 196 -21.03 14.10 -4.78
CA LYS A 196 -21.40 12.68 -4.69
C LYS A 196 -21.79 12.09 -6.05
N LYS A 197 -22.41 12.89 -6.93
CA LYS A 197 -22.81 12.49 -8.28
C LYS A 197 -21.64 12.42 -9.28
N LYS A 198 -20.67 13.35 -9.22
CA LYS A 198 -19.53 13.45 -10.15
C LYS A 198 -18.41 12.43 -9.87
N ARG A 199 -18.31 11.93 -8.63
CA ARG A 199 -17.42 10.80 -8.27
C ARG A 199 -17.81 9.48 -8.96
N ARG A 200 -19.00 9.43 -9.60
CA ARG A 200 -19.46 8.29 -10.40
C ARG A 200 -18.96 8.31 -11.88
N GLY A 201 -18.05 9.20 -12.30
CA GLY A 201 -17.49 9.18 -13.67
C GLY A 201 -16.08 9.80 -13.87
N LYS A 202 -15.12 8.96 -14.33
CA LYS A 202 -13.77 9.22 -14.93
C LYS A 202 -12.54 9.53 -14.02
N GLN A 203 -11.49 8.67 -14.10
CA GLN A 203 -10.06 8.95 -13.80
C GLN A 203 -9.31 9.48 -15.06
N ALA A 204 -8.08 9.99 -14.91
CA ALA A 204 -7.24 10.61 -15.94
C ALA A 204 -5.71 10.27 -15.73
N PRO A 205 -4.87 10.28 -16.79
CA PRO A 205 -3.51 9.69 -16.83
C PRO A 205 -2.35 10.63 -16.42
N GLY A 206 -1.15 10.05 -16.21
CA GLY A 206 0.02 10.62 -15.50
C GLY A 206 1.06 11.45 -16.30
N PHE A 207 2.17 11.80 -15.61
CA PHE A 207 3.32 12.55 -16.15
C PHE A 207 4.64 12.08 -15.49
N GLY A 208 5.70 11.88 -16.29
CA GLY A 208 7.03 11.41 -15.88
C GLY A 208 8.14 12.47 -15.91
N PHE A 209 9.36 12.07 -15.53
CA PHE A 209 10.62 12.80 -15.75
C PHE A 209 11.76 11.83 -16.15
N ARG A 210 12.50 12.21 -17.20
CA ARG A 210 13.73 11.64 -17.80
C ARG A 210 14.94 12.46 -17.24
N GLU A 211 16.22 12.10 -17.20
CA GLU A 211 17.08 10.96 -17.58
C GLU A 211 18.47 11.25 -16.93
N LYS A 212 19.25 10.23 -16.56
CA LYS A 212 20.71 10.21 -16.74
C LYS A 212 21.22 8.77 -16.57
N SER A 213 21.66 8.20 -17.68
CA SER A 213 22.27 6.89 -17.85
C SER A 213 23.79 7.06 -18.00
N ASP A 214 24.56 6.36 -17.17
CA ASP A 214 25.95 5.97 -17.45
C ASP A 214 26.30 4.80 -16.51
N ILE A 215 26.03 3.56 -16.95
CA ILE A 215 26.72 2.36 -16.44
C ILE A 215 27.00 1.43 -17.62
N MET A 216 28.24 0.95 -17.63
CA MET A 216 28.96 0.28 -18.69
C MET A 216 28.31 -0.99 -19.25
N GLU A 217 28.55 -1.21 -20.54
CA GLU A 217 28.41 -2.48 -21.26
C GLU A 217 29.14 -3.62 -20.53
N ALA A 218 28.39 -4.63 -20.12
CA ALA A 218 28.83 -6.02 -20.17
C ALA A 218 27.80 -6.77 -21.02
N GLY A 219 28.27 -7.37 -22.12
CA GLY A 219 27.45 -7.82 -23.24
C GLY A 219 26.43 -8.89 -22.89
N ILE A 220 25.16 -8.60 -23.23
CA ILE A 220 24.19 -9.57 -23.69
C ILE A 220 23.53 -8.94 -24.93
N THR A 221 23.74 -9.54 -26.09
CA THR A 221 23.19 -9.11 -27.38
C THR A 221 21.65 -9.04 -27.34
N PRO A 222 21.01 -7.94 -27.74
CA PRO A 222 19.56 -7.90 -27.92
C PRO A 222 19.23 -8.38 -29.34
N ALA A 223 19.10 -9.69 -29.51
CA ALA A 223 18.49 -10.25 -30.71
C ALA A 223 17.10 -10.79 -30.35
N VAL A 224 16.08 -10.20 -30.99
CA VAL A 224 14.64 -10.55 -31.00
C VAL A 224 13.76 -9.62 -30.15
N LEU A 225 13.71 -8.35 -30.55
CA LEU A 225 12.51 -7.52 -30.38
C LEU A 225 12.14 -6.90 -31.73
N SER A 226 11.55 -7.72 -32.61
CA SER A 226 10.67 -7.22 -33.65
C SER A 226 9.30 -6.96 -33.01
N ALA A 227 9.18 -5.83 -32.29
CA ALA A 227 7.91 -5.36 -31.77
C ALA A 227 7.03 -4.87 -32.94
N ASN A 228 6.06 -5.70 -33.34
CA ASN A 228 4.96 -5.21 -34.15
C ASN A 228 3.99 -4.44 -33.23
N ARG A 229 3.38 -3.34 -33.72
CA ARG A 229 2.69 -2.30 -32.93
C ARG A 229 1.46 -2.73 -32.09
N ASN A 230 1.22 -4.02 -31.89
CA ASN A 230 0.06 -4.59 -31.19
C ASN A 230 0.41 -5.56 -30.03
N GLY A 231 1.54 -5.37 -29.35
CA GLY A 231 1.71 -5.74 -27.93
C GLY A 231 1.46 -7.19 -27.50
N GLY A 232 1.59 -8.18 -28.38
CA GLY A 232 1.52 -9.61 -28.02
C GLY A 232 2.75 -10.35 -28.53
N ILE A 233 3.37 -11.16 -27.67
CA ILE A 233 4.36 -12.16 -28.08
C ILE A 233 3.61 -13.24 -28.86
N SER A 234 4.06 -13.56 -30.08
CA SER A 234 3.43 -14.61 -30.88
C SER A 234 3.73 -15.98 -30.26
N MET A 235 2.71 -16.85 -30.10
CA MET A 235 2.92 -18.23 -29.64
C MET A 235 3.95 -18.99 -30.49
N ASN A 236 4.08 -18.64 -31.77
CA ASN A 236 5.04 -19.27 -32.69
C ASN A 236 6.51 -18.93 -32.37
N SER A 237 6.79 -17.77 -31.74
CA SER A 237 8.17 -17.42 -31.36
C SER A 237 8.63 -18.06 -30.05
N LEU A 238 7.70 -18.42 -29.16
CA LEU A 238 8.00 -19.08 -27.88
C LEU A 238 8.26 -20.59 -28.04
N GLN A 239 7.57 -21.24 -28.99
CA GLN A 239 7.82 -22.65 -29.32
C GLN A 239 9.25 -22.90 -29.83
N ALA A 240 9.87 -21.91 -30.49
CA ALA A 240 11.25 -22.01 -30.96
C ALA A 240 12.29 -21.94 -29.83
N THR A 241 11.91 -21.39 -28.67
CA THR A 241 12.78 -21.26 -27.48
C THR A 241 12.47 -22.30 -26.40
N GLY A 242 11.48 -23.18 -26.60
CA GLY A 242 11.01 -24.13 -25.60
C GLY A 242 10.26 -23.49 -24.41
N LEU A 243 9.87 -22.22 -24.52
CA LEU A 243 9.18 -21.48 -23.46
C LEU A 243 7.67 -21.56 -23.63
N GLU A 244 6.95 -21.51 -22.53
CA GLU A 244 5.48 -21.54 -22.48
C GLU A 244 4.90 -20.31 -21.78
N LEU A 245 3.61 -20.07 -22.01
CA LEU A 245 2.82 -19.06 -21.30
C LEU A 245 1.88 -19.72 -20.30
N ALA A 246 1.82 -19.19 -19.09
CA ALA A 246 0.78 -19.45 -18.11
C ALA A 246 0.02 -18.15 -17.83
N THR A 247 -1.29 -18.21 -17.61
CA THR A 247 -2.07 -17.01 -17.27
C THR A 247 -3.00 -17.28 -16.10
N PHE A 248 -2.86 -16.48 -15.05
CA PHE A 248 -3.57 -16.65 -13.79
C PHE A 248 -4.27 -15.35 -13.38
N ALA A 249 -5.56 -15.43 -13.09
CA ALA A 249 -6.32 -14.41 -12.41
C ALA A 249 -6.54 -14.82 -10.96
N GLY A 250 -6.17 -13.94 -10.03
CA GLY A 250 -6.12 -14.28 -8.62
C GLY A 250 -6.41 -13.09 -7.71
N GLY A 251 -7.27 -12.16 -8.13
CA GLY A 251 -7.45 -10.88 -7.46
C GLY A 251 -6.46 -9.83 -7.95
N CYS A 252 -6.11 -8.86 -7.11
CA CYS A 252 -5.18 -7.79 -7.48
C CYS A 252 -3.86 -8.35 -8.01
N PHE A 253 -3.58 -8.08 -9.29
CA PHE A 253 -2.45 -8.69 -9.98
C PHE A 253 -1.09 -8.23 -9.42
N TRP A 254 -1.01 -7.09 -8.69
CA TRP A 254 0.22 -6.68 -7.99
C TRP A 254 0.69 -7.74 -7.00
N CYS A 255 -0.25 -8.37 -6.29
CA CYS A 255 0.04 -9.41 -5.32
C CYS A 255 0.41 -10.74 -6.00
N MET A 256 -0.06 -10.95 -7.23
CA MET A 256 0.18 -12.17 -8.01
C MET A 256 1.55 -12.19 -8.69
N VAL A 257 2.31 -11.09 -8.77
CA VAL A 257 3.64 -11.08 -9.43
C VAL A 257 4.73 -11.67 -8.52
N SER A 258 4.90 -11.11 -7.32
CA SER A 258 5.99 -11.47 -6.40
C SER A 258 6.13 -12.97 -6.04
N PRO A 259 5.06 -13.79 -5.98
CA PRO A 259 5.20 -15.21 -5.65
C PRO A 259 5.91 -16.02 -6.72
N PHE A 260 5.85 -15.60 -7.99
CA PHE A 260 6.49 -16.29 -9.11
C PHE A 260 7.82 -15.64 -9.51
N GLU A 261 8.00 -14.35 -9.20
CA GLU A 261 9.24 -13.66 -9.55
C GLU A 261 10.45 -14.30 -8.83
N GLU A 262 11.62 -14.21 -9.46
CA GLU A 262 12.90 -14.76 -8.97
C GLU A 262 12.96 -16.30 -8.89
N LEU A 263 11.91 -17.00 -9.33
CA LEU A 263 11.96 -18.44 -9.47
C LEU A 263 12.82 -18.84 -10.69
N PRO A 264 13.61 -19.92 -10.57
CA PRO A 264 14.32 -20.48 -11.72
C PRO A 264 13.34 -20.84 -12.83
N GLY A 265 13.72 -20.60 -14.08
CA GLY A 265 12.86 -20.88 -15.24
C GLY A 265 11.73 -19.86 -15.48
N ILE A 266 11.57 -18.82 -14.65
CA ILE A 266 10.61 -17.73 -14.91
C ILE A 266 11.32 -16.59 -15.65
N HIS A 267 10.95 -16.38 -16.91
CA HIS A 267 11.60 -15.41 -17.81
C HIS A 267 10.91 -14.04 -17.81
N GLY A 268 9.63 -13.97 -17.44
CA GLY A 268 8.92 -12.70 -17.39
C GLY A 268 7.50 -12.85 -16.85
N ILE A 269 7.02 -11.80 -16.18
CA ILE A 269 5.67 -11.72 -15.65
C ILE A 269 5.06 -10.38 -16.07
N THR A 270 3.99 -10.42 -16.85
CA THR A 270 3.28 -9.24 -17.32
C THR A 270 1.92 -9.15 -16.65
N SER A 271 1.61 -8.00 -16.08
CA SER A 271 0.28 -7.71 -15.51
C SER A 271 -0.67 -7.22 -16.60
N GLY A 272 -1.94 -7.63 -16.56
CA GLY A 272 -2.90 -7.29 -17.60
C GLY A 272 -4.34 -7.74 -17.32
N TYR A 273 -5.14 -7.67 -18.38
CA TYR A 273 -6.57 -7.94 -18.37
C TYR A 273 -6.93 -9.00 -19.40
N THR A 274 -7.75 -9.98 -19.03
CA THR A 274 -8.18 -11.05 -19.95
C THR A 274 -9.55 -11.62 -19.60
N GLY A 275 -10.14 -12.41 -20.49
CA GLY A 275 -11.41 -13.11 -20.29
C GLY A 275 -12.67 -12.24 -20.46
N GLY A 276 -12.53 -10.93 -20.63
CA GLY A 276 -13.64 -10.00 -20.85
C GLY A 276 -14.01 -9.77 -22.31
N ILE A 277 -15.04 -8.95 -22.51
CA ILE A 277 -15.66 -8.67 -23.81
C ILE A 277 -15.28 -7.31 -24.39
N THR A 278 -14.66 -6.43 -23.60
CA THR A 278 -14.28 -5.07 -24.04
C THR A 278 -12.89 -5.09 -24.67
N ASP A 279 -12.74 -4.52 -25.86
CA ASP A 279 -11.42 -4.39 -26.49
C ASP A 279 -10.62 -3.23 -25.89
N ASN A 280 -9.31 -3.47 -25.69
CA ASN A 280 -8.35 -2.50 -25.15
C ASN A 280 -8.84 -1.78 -23.88
N PRO A 281 -9.23 -2.52 -22.83
CA PRO A 281 -9.76 -1.92 -21.61
C PRO A 281 -8.68 -1.12 -20.87
N THR A 282 -9.05 0.01 -20.27
CA THR A 282 -8.19 0.71 -19.30
C THR A 282 -8.41 0.16 -17.89
N TYR A 283 -7.43 0.34 -17.00
CA TYR A 283 -7.55 -0.06 -15.59
C TYR A 283 -8.87 0.40 -14.98
N GLU A 284 -9.28 1.64 -15.27
CA GLU A 284 -10.48 2.19 -14.65
C GLU A 284 -11.76 1.58 -15.16
N GLN A 285 -11.80 1.21 -16.43
CA GLN A 285 -12.93 0.47 -16.98
C GLN A 285 -13.04 -0.90 -16.30
N VAL A 286 -11.91 -1.59 -16.12
CA VAL A 286 -11.86 -2.90 -15.45
C VAL A 286 -12.30 -2.78 -13.99
N CYS A 287 -11.74 -1.85 -13.22
CA CYS A 287 -12.09 -1.68 -11.80
C CYS A 287 -13.51 -1.17 -11.57
N THR A 288 -14.09 -0.41 -12.52
CA THR A 288 -15.50 -0.01 -12.41
C THR A 288 -16.49 -1.13 -12.73
N GLY A 289 -16.02 -2.25 -13.27
CA GLY A 289 -16.81 -3.40 -13.67
C GLY A 289 -17.49 -3.24 -15.04
N GLY A 290 -18.15 -4.31 -15.51
CA GLY A 290 -18.92 -4.30 -16.77
C GLY A 290 -18.11 -4.61 -18.03
N THR A 291 -16.78 -4.74 -17.94
CA THR A 291 -15.94 -5.19 -19.06
C THR A 291 -15.84 -6.72 -19.16
N GLY A 292 -16.18 -7.42 -18.07
CA GLY A 292 -16.00 -8.87 -17.91
C GLY A 292 -14.55 -9.32 -17.72
N HIS A 293 -13.58 -8.40 -17.78
CA HIS A 293 -12.16 -8.73 -17.67
C HIS A 293 -11.75 -9.07 -16.25
N TYR A 294 -10.88 -10.05 -16.14
CA TYR A 294 -10.15 -10.41 -14.94
C TYR A 294 -8.83 -9.65 -14.90
N GLU A 295 -8.45 -9.22 -13.71
CA GLU A 295 -7.07 -8.87 -13.39
C GLU A 295 -6.21 -10.13 -13.35
N ALA A 296 -5.20 -10.19 -14.21
CA ALA A 296 -4.39 -11.39 -14.42
C ALA A 296 -2.90 -11.09 -14.60
N VAL A 297 -2.08 -12.10 -14.31
CA VAL A 297 -0.67 -12.13 -14.68
C VAL A 297 -0.45 -13.16 -15.78
N GLN A 298 0.35 -12.81 -16.78
CA GLN A 298 0.84 -13.72 -17.80
C GLN A 298 2.33 -13.97 -17.56
N ILE A 299 2.68 -15.23 -17.35
CA ILE A 299 4.02 -15.69 -16.98
C ILE A 299 4.61 -16.40 -18.19
N THR A 300 5.80 -15.98 -18.61
CA THR A 300 6.65 -16.71 -19.57
C THR A 300 7.61 -17.58 -18.78
N PHE A 301 7.56 -18.90 -18.99
CA PHE A 301 8.33 -19.85 -18.20
C PHE A 301 8.94 -20.97 -19.04
N ASP A 302 10.02 -21.57 -18.54
CA ASP A 302 10.63 -22.79 -19.07
C ASP A 302 10.05 -24.01 -18.33
N PRO A 303 9.20 -24.83 -18.97
CA PRO A 303 8.59 -26.00 -18.35
C PRO A 303 9.60 -27.10 -17.97
N ALA A 304 10.79 -27.11 -18.55
CA ALA A 304 11.84 -28.07 -18.21
C ALA A 304 12.54 -27.73 -16.88
N LEU A 305 12.62 -26.44 -16.54
CA LEU A 305 13.18 -25.96 -15.27
C LEU A 305 12.10 -25.77 -14.20
N PHE A 306 10.92 -25.27 -14.58
CA PHE A 306 9.82 -24.98 -13.67
C PHE A 306 8.49 -25.49 -14.27
N PRO A 307 8.09 -26.74 -13.97
CA PRO A 307 6.90 -27.35 -14.55
C PRO A 307 5.61 -26.59 -14.26
N TYR A 308 4.63 -26.68 -15.17
CA TYR A 308 3.35 -25.99 -15.02
C TYR A 308 2.60 -26.38 -13.73
N GLY A 309 2.66 -27.65 -13.32
CA GLY A 309 2.18 -28.10 -12.01
C GLY A 309 2.71 -27.29 -10.82
N LYS A 310 3.99 -26.87 -10.83
CA LYS A 310 4.56 -26.02 -9.77
C LYS A 310 4.01 -24.60 -9.79
N LEU A 311 3.69 -24.07 -10.98
CA LEU A 311 2.99 -22.78 -11.08
C LEU A 311 1.58 -22.88 -10.49
N LEU A 312 0.87 -23.99 -10.72
CA LEU A 312 -0.44 -24.24 -10.14
C LEU A 312 -0.36 -24.35 -8.60
N GLU A 313 0.59 -25.13 -8.07
CA GLU A 313 0.83 -25.23 -6.62
C GLU A 313 0.99 -23.84 -5.97
N LEU A 314 1.82 -22.98 -6.55
CA LEU A 314 2.01 -21.61 -6.06
C LEU A 314 0.76 -20.75 -6.23
N PHE A 315 0.08 -20.85 -7.37
CA PHE A 315 -1.16 -20.10 -7.64
C PHE A 315 -2.23 -20.38 -6.58
N TRP A 316 -2.48 -21.65 -6.26
CA TRP A 316 -3.49 -22.06 -5.28
C TRP A 316 -3.21 -21.48 -3.88
N GLN A 317 -1.94 -21.30 -3.52
CA GLN A 317 -1.58 -20.68 -2.25
C GLN A 317 -1.92 -19.20 -2.18
N GLN A 318 -1.91 -18.50 -3.32
CA GLN A 318 -2.10 -17.05 -3.34
C GLN A 318 -3.55 -16.62 -3.22
N ILE A 319 -4.51 -17.51 -3.51
CA ILE A 319 -5.93 -17.16 -3.64
C ILE A 319 -6.78 -17.88 -2.60
N ASP A 320 -7.94 -17.31 -2.27
CA ASP A 320 -9.06 -18.08 -1.73
C ASP A 320 -9.76 -18.79 -2.89
N PRO A 321 -9.57 -20.12 -3.04
CA PRO A 321 -10.06 -20.83 -4.20
C PRO A 321 -11.58 -21.08 -4.13
N THR A 322 -12.22 -20.75 -3.00
CA THR A 322 -13.65 -20.94 -2.72
C THR A 322 -14.49 -19.67 -2.92
N ASP A 323 -13.84 -18.54 -3.23
CA ASP A 323 -14.49 -17.23 -3.34
C ASP A 323 -14.86 -16.86 -4.78
N GLU A 324 -16.17 -16.81 -5.06
CA GLU A 324 -16.72 -16.47 -6.37
C GLU A 324 -16.80 -14.96 -6.65
N GLY A 325 -16.72 -14.10 -5.62
CA GLY A 325 -17.10 -12.68 -5.73
C GLY A 325 -15.94 -11.69 -5.68
N GLY A 326 -14.70 -12.16 -5.81
CA GLY A 326 -13.47 -11.38 -5.67
C GLY A 326 -12.57 -11.93 -4.57
N GLN A 327 -11.33 -11.46 -4.47
CA GLN A 327 -10.34 -12.02 -3.55
C GLN A 327 -10.16 -11.14 -2.31
N PHE A 328 -10.43 -11.72 -1.14
CA PHE A 328 -10.25 -11.07 0.16
C PHE A 328 -11.02 -9.73 0.22
N HIS A 329 -10.32 -8.62 0.51
CA HIS A 329 -10.90 -7.27 0.51
C HIS A 329 -11.12 -6.69 -0.89
N ASP A 330 -10.50 -7.25 -1.93
CA ASP A 330 -10.68 -6.81 -3.32
C ASP A 330 -11.91 -7.52 -3.93
N ARG A 331 -13.06 -6.83 -3.94
CA ARG A 331 -14.35 -7.37 -4.41
C ARG A 331 -14.69 -6.91 -5.82
N GLY A 332 -15.35 -7.76 -6.59
CA GLY A 332 -15.84 -7.44 -7.93
C GLY A 332 -15.43 -8.46 -8.99
N GLU A 333 -16.03 -8.34 -10.16
CA GLU A 333 -15.84 -9.29 -11.27
C GLU A 333 -14.38 -9.38 -11.74
N SER A 334 -13.66 -8.27 -11.68
CA SER A 334 -12.24 -8.19 -12.07
C SER A 334 -11.31 -8.93 -11.13
N TYR A 335 -11.72 -9.12 -9.88
CA TYR A 335 -10.90 -9.78 -8.86
C TYR A 335 -11.25 -11.25 -8.66
N ARG A 336 -12.09 -11.83 -9.52
CA ARG A 336 -12.40 -13.27 -9.49
C ARG A 336 -11.16 -14.10 -9.83
N THR A 337 -11.21 -15.38 -9.50
CA THR A 337 -10.11 -16.31 -9.75
C THR A 337 -10.37 -17.15 -11.01
N ALA A 338 -9.33 -17.31 -11.81
CA ALA A 338 -9.35 -18.20 -12.97
C ALA A 338 -7.94 -18.64 -13.38
N VAL A 339 -7.84 -19.87 -13.87
CA VAL A 339 -6.69 -20.37 -14.62
C VAL A 339 -7.03 -20.31 -16.10
N PHE A 340 -6.24 -19.60 -16.89
CA PHE A 340 -6.39 -19.47 -18.33
C PHE A 340 -5.37 -20.37 -19.04
N TYR A 341 -5.81 -21.53 -19.53
CA TYR A 341 -4.93 -22.52 -20.17
C TYR A 341 -4.64 -22.16 -21.63
N HIS A 342 -3.39 -22.32 -22.05
CA HIS A 342 -2.93 -22.03 -23.42
C HIS A 342 -2.87 -23.27 -24.32
N ASN A 343 -2.91 -24.46 -23.73
CA ASN A 343 -2.92 -25.74 -24.44
C ASN A 343 -3.69 -26.81 -23.63
N GLU A 344 -3.91 -27.97 -24.26
CA GLU A 344 -4.68 -29.06 -23.66
C GLU A 344 -3.98 -29.70 -22.44
N GLN A 345 -2.65 -29.76 -22.46
CA GLN A 345 -1.89 -30.28 -21.31
C GLN A 345 -2.09 -29.40 -20.07
N GLN A 346 -2.01 -28.08 -20.22
CA GLN A 346 -2.30 -27.12 -19.15
C GLN A 346 -3.74 -27.26 -18.63
N ARG A 347 -4.72 -27.52 -19.51
CA ARG A 347 -6.10 -27.78 -19.09
C ARG A 347 -6.19 -28.99 -18.17
N VAL A 348 -5.61 -30.11 -18.59
CA VAL A 348 -5.62 -31.38 -17.84
C VAL A 348 -4.90 -31.22 -16.49
N GLU A 349 -3.71 -30.60 -16.48
CA GLU A 349 -2.96 -30.36 -15.24
C GLU A 349 -3.71 -29.41 -14.29
N ALA A 350 -4.33 -28.35 -14.82
CA ALA A 350 -5.13 -27.43 -14.01
C ALA A 350 -6.36 -28.12 -13.40
N GLU A 351 -7.06 -28.95 -14.17
CA GLU A 351 -8.23 -29.70 -13.69
C GLU A 351 -7.84 -30.73 -12.63
N GLN A 352 -6.73 -31.44 -12.86
CA GLN A 352 -6.20 -32.40 -11.90
C GLN A 352 -5.77 -31.70 -10.60
N SER A 353 -5.01 -30.61 -10.67
CA SER A 353 -4.60 -29.87 -9.46
C SER A 353 -5.79 -29.28 -8.69
N LYS A 354 -6.83 -28.82 -9.38
CA LYS A 354 -8.08 -28.34 -8.77
C LYS A 354 -8.79 -29.48 -8.02
N LYS A 355 -8.83 -30.68 -8.62
CA LYS A 355 -9.43 -31.86 -8.02
C LYS A 355 -8.66 -32.29 -6.76
N GLU A 356 -7.34 -32.38 -6.85
CA GLU A 356 -6.47 -32.69 -5.72
C GLU A 356 -6.65 -31.70 -4.57
N LEU A 357 -6.75 -30.40 -4.87
CA LEU A 357 -7.03 -29.37 -3.87
C LEU A 357 -8.39 -29.54 -3.19
N ALA A 358 -9.42 -29.92 -3.94
CA ALA A 358 -10.74 -30.19 -3.39
C ALA A 358 -10.74 -31.44 -2.48
N GLU A 359 -9.96 -32.46 -2.85
CA GLU A 359 -9.83 -33.71 -2.11
C GLU A 359 -8.88 -33.61 -0.89
N SER A 360 -8.06 -32.56 -0.81
CA SER A 360 -7.06 -32.41 0.24
C SER A 360 -7.63 -32.11 1.63
N GLY A 361 -8.93 -31.83 1.74
CA GLY A 361 -9.59 -31.44 2.99
C GLY A 361 -9.14 -30.08 3.56
N ARG A 362 -8.47 -29.24 2.76
CA ARG A 362 -7.99 -27.91 3.19
C ARG A 362 -9.10 -26.87 3.25
N PHE A 363 -10.18 -27.08 2.50
CA PHE A 363 -11.28 -26.14 2.37
C PHE A 363 -12.61 -26.84 2.57
N ASP A 364 -13.47 -26.27 3.41
CA ASP A 364 -14.82 -26.79 3.67
C ASP A 364 -15.80 -26.50 2.53
N LYS A 365 -15.47 -25.54 1.67
CA LYS A 365 -16.31 -25.10 0.56
C LYS A 365 -15.77 -25.64 -0.78
N PRO A 366 -16.64 -25.87 -1.77
CA PRO A 366 -16.22 -26.24 -3.12
C PRO A 366 -15.27 -25.21 -3.75
N ILE A 367 -14.36 -25.71 -4.58
CA ILE A 367 -13.41 -24.86 -5.32
C ILE A 367 -14.12 -24.12 -6.47
N ALA A 368 -14.34 -22.82 -6.26
CA ALA A 368 -15.01 -21.88 -7.16
C ALA A 368 -14.15 -21.43 -8.36
N THR A 369 -12.83 -21.50 -8.21
CA THR A 369 -11.88 -21.00 -9.24
C THR A 369 -12.11 -21.66 -10.60
N GLN A 370 -12.25 -20.86 -11.65
CA GLN A 370 -12.57 -21.35 -12.99
C GLN A 370 -11.32 -21.81 -13.74
N ILE A 371 -11.50 -22.75 -14.66
CA ILE A 371 -10.47 -23.17 -15.63
C ILE A 371 -11.04 -22.85 -17.00
N LEU A 372 -10.43 -21.88 -17.68
CA LEU A 372 -10.95 -21.26 -18.90
C LEU A 372 -9.91 -21.30 -20.01
N PRO A 373 -10.31 -21.40 -21.29
CA PRO A 373 -9.37 -21.24 -22.39
C PRO A 373 -8.77 -19.82 -22.36
N ALA A 374 -7.48 -19.71 -22.67
CA ALA A 374 -6.82 -18.42 -22.76
C ALA A 374 -7.50 -17.52 -23.80
N ALA A 375 -7.96 -16.36 -23.33
CA ALA A 375 -8.50 -15.29 -24.17
C ALA A 375 -7.42 -14.25 -24.49
N ARG A 376 -7.78 -13.26 -25.30
CA ARG A 376 -6.88 -12.15 -25.64
C ARG A 376 -6.44 -11.43 -24.35
N PHE A 377 -5.12 -11.35 -24.17
CA PHE A 377 -4.50 -10.67 -23.04
C PHE A 377 -4.17 -9.22 -23.41
N TYR A 378 -4.66 -8.26 -22.62
CA TYR A 378 -4.38 -6.84 -22.75
C TYR A 378 -3.39 -6.43 -21.66
N VAL A 379 -2.20 -5.99 -22.07
CA VAL A 379 -1.17 -5.53 -21.12
C VAL A 379 -1.67 -4.30 -20.36
N ALA A 380 -1.58 -4.35 -19.03
CA ALA A 380 -1.91 -3.22 -18.17
C ALA A 380 -0.87 -2.10 -18.30
N GLU A 381 -1.27 -0.88 -17.93
CA GLU A 381 -0.46 0.32 -18.04
C GLU A 381 0.90 0.19 -17.32
N GLU A 382 1.92 0.90 -17.79
CA GLU A 382 3.31 0.73 -17.31
C GLU A 382 3.48 0.95 -15.80
N TYR A 383 2.65 1.79 -15.17
CA TYR A 383 2.73 2.02 -13.73
C TYR A 383 2.33 0.79 -12.90
N HIS A 384 1.64 -0.18 -13.50
CA HIS A 384 1.25 -1.44 -12.89
C HIS A 384 2.32 -2.53 -12.99
N GLN A 385 3.22 -2.44 -13.97
CA GLN A 385 4.28 -3.43 -14.18
C GLN A 385 5.36 -3.29 -13.09
N GLY A 386 5.73 -4.39 -12.44
CA GLY A 386 6.74 -4.37 -11.36
C GLY A 386 6.35 -3.48 -10.17
N TYR A 387 5.06 -3.40 -9.86
CA TYR A 387 4.52 -2.47 -8.86
C TYR A 387 5.19 -2.61 -7.47
N HIS A 388 5.48 -3.84 -7.04
CA HIS A 388 6.13 -4.12 -5.76
C HIS A 388 7.56 -3.58 -5.68
N LYS A 389 8.27 -3.48 -6.81
CA LYS A 389 9.61 -2.87 -6.93
C LYS A 389 9.52 -1.35 -7.03
N LYS A 390 8.59 -0.82 -7.82
CA LYS A 390 8.40 0.63 -8.02
C LYS A 390 7.82 1.34 -6.78
N ASN A 391 6.97 0.66 -6.02
CA ASN A 391 6.23 1.23 -4.88
C ASN A 391 6.27 0.32 -3.64
N PRO A 392 7.45 -0.07 -3.12
CA PRO A 392 7.59 -1.13 -2.11
C PRO A 392 6.83 -0.82 -0.81
N GLY A 393 6.86 0.43 -0.34
CA GLY A 393 6.15 0.82 0.87
C GLY A 393 4.62 0.77 0.74
N HIS A 394 4.08 1.15 -0.42
CA HIS A 394 2.63 1.04 -0.67
C HIS A 394 2.24 -0.43 -0.85
N TYR A 395 2.99 -1.17 -1.66
CA TYR A 395 2.78 -2.59 -1.88
C TYR A 395 2.78 -3.39 -0.58
N LYS A 396 3.78 -3.22 0.29
CA LYS A 396 3.84 -3.91 1.60
C LYS A 396 2.60 -3.62 2.45
N ARG A 397 2.17 -2.35 2.52
CA ARG A 397 0.94 -1.97 3.27
C ARG A 397 -0.32 -2.53 2.63
N TYR A 398 -0.41 -2.51 1.30
CA TYR A 398 -1.55 -3.03 0.56
C TYR A 398 -1.66 -4.56 0.71
N ARG A 399 -0.56 -5.30 0.50
CA ARG A 399 -0.52 -6.76 0.67
C ARG A 399 -0.98 -7.16 2.07
N LYS A 400 -0.42 -6.53 3.11
CA LYS A 400 -0.83 -6.75 4.50
C LYS A 400 -2.30 -6.38 4.75
N GLY A 401 -2.75 -5.27 4.18
CA GLY A 401 -4.13 -4.79 4.31
C GLY A 401 -5.16 -5.46 3.39
N SER A 402 -4.74 -6.32 2.46
CA SER A 402 -5.61 -6.98 1.49
C SER A 402 -6.33 -8.20 2.07
N GLY A 403 -5.81 -8.78 3.16
CA GLY A 403 -6.28 -10.04 3.74
C GLY A 403 -5.62 -11.29 3.12
N ARG A 404 -4.84 -11.14 2.04
CA ARG A 404 -4.13 -12.25 1.39
C ARG A 404 -3.07 -12.88 2.29
N GLU A 405 -2.28 -12.06 2.97
CA GLU A 405 -1.21 -12.55 3.84
C GLU A 405 -1.79 -13.34 5.02
N ASP A 406 -2.83 -12.82 5.67
CA ASP A 406 -3.56 -13.51 6.73
C ASP A 406 -4.21 -14.81 6.24
N PHE A 407 -4.66 -14.87 4.98
CA PHE A 407 -5.22 -16.08 4.39
C PHE A 407 -4.14 -17.14 4.17
N ILE A 408 -3.01 -16.75 3.59
CA ILE A 408 -1.84 -17.62 3.41
C ILE A 408 -1.43 -18.18 4.76
N GLU A 409 -1.32 -17.33 5.78
CA GLU A 409 -0.92 -17.74 7.11
C GLU A 409 -1.90 -18.75 7.75
N ARG A 410 -3.20 -18.64 7.46
CA ARG A 410 -4.21 -19.54 8.05
C ARG A 410 -4.35 -20.89 7.35
N HIS A 411 -4.11 -20.95 6.03
CA HIS A 411 -4.42 -22.15 5.23
C HIS A 411 -3.17 -22.87 4.70
N TRP A 412 -2.05 -22.15 4.62
CA TRP A 412 -0.84 -22.61 3.95
C TRP A 412 0.39 -22.55 4.85
N SER A 413 0.53 -21.52 5.68
CA SER A 413 1.50 -21.56 6.78
C SER A 413 0.97 -22.49 7.85
N GLY A 414 1.64 -23.62 8.06
CA GLY A 414 1.13 -24.62 8.98
C GLY A 414 1.09 -24.09 10.43
N PRO A 415 -0.01 -24.23 11.17
CA PRO A 415 0.11 -24.59 12.57
C PRO A 415 0.60 -26.04 12.57
N VAL A 416 1.92 -26.25 12.52
CA VAL A 416 2.41 -27.60 12.78
C VAL A 416 2.05 -27.87 14.23
N ASN A 417 1.25 -28.93 14.45
CA ASN A 417 0.82 -29.31 15.78
C ASN A 417 2.04 -29.27 16.71
N PRO A 418 2.05 -28.42 17.76
CA PRO A 418 3.23 -28.27 18.62
C PRO A 418 3.74 -29.60 19.15
N GLU A 419 2.84 -30.55 19.40
CA GLU A 419 3.20 -31.91 19.84
C GLU A 419 3.88 -32.73 18.73
N GLU A 420 3.47 -32.57 17.48
CA GLU A 420 4.13 -33.20 16.33
C GLU A 420 5.54 -32.62 16.12
N LEU A 421 5.70 -31.30 16.25
CA LEU A 421 7.01 -30.66 16.17
C LEU A 421 7.95 -31.11 17.28
N LYS A 422 7.47 -31.27 18.51
CA LYS A 422 8.31 -31.78 19.62
C LYS A 422 8.79 -33.21 19.39
N ILE A 423 8.07 -34.00 18.58
CA ILE A 423 8.48 -35.36 18.19
C ILE A 423 9.49 -35.31 17.03
N LYS A 424 9.26 -34.43 16.05
CA LYS A 424 10.08 -34.33 14.83
C LYS A 424 11.40 -33.58 15.03
N LEU A 425 11.39 -32.55 15.86
CA LEU A 425 12.52 -31.65 16.09
C LEU A 425 13.26 -32.01 17.37
N THR A 426 14.57 -31.81 17.36
CA THR A 426 15.35 -31.80 18.60
C THR A 426 14.92 -30.62 19.50
N PRO A 427 15.19 -30.67 20.81
CA PRO A 427 14.81 -29.59 21.73
C PRO A 427 15.32 -28.22 21.29
N ILE A 428 16.57 -28.11 20.81
CA ILE A 428 17.12 -26.83 20.37
C ILE A 428 16.47 -26.33 19.07
N GLN A 429 16.17 -27.22 18.12
CA GLN A 429 15.48 -26.85 16.88
C GLN A 429 14.07 -26.33 17.18
N TYR A 430 13.35 -26.97 18.11
CA TYR A 430 12.04 -26.49 18.55
C TYR A 430 12.14 -25.12 19.23
N GLU A 431 13.05 -24.94 20.19
CA GLU A 431 13.22 -23.68 20.91
C GLU A 431 13.61 -22.53 19.97
N VAL A 432 14.54 -22.77 19.04
CA VAL A 432 14.95 -21.77 18.06
C VAL A 432 13.78 -21.41 17.15
N THR A 433 13.18 -22.38 16.47
CA THR A 433 12.19 -22.11 15.42
C THR A 433 10.86 -21.58 15.97
N GLN A 434 10.39 -22.12 17.10
CA GLN A 434 9.05 -21.82 17.64
C GLN A 434 9.08 -20.74 18.74
N ASN A 435 10.10 -20.74 19.59
CA ASN A 435 10.19 -19.84 20.75
C ASN A 435 11.18 -18.69 20.56
N SER A 436 11.71 -18.50 19.34
CA SER A 436 12.67 -17.44 19.03
C SER A 436 13.93 -17.49 19.91
N ALA A 437 14.35 -18.68 20.32
CA ALA A 437 15.63 -18.88 20.99
C ALA A 437 16.81 -18.72 20.02
N THR A 438 18.02 -18.65 20.56
CA THR A 438 19.25 -18.58 19.77
C THR A 438 20.22 -19.66 20.25
N GLU A 439 20.72 -20.48 19.33
CA GLU A 439 21.72 -21.51 19.65
C GLU A 439 23.03 -20.87 20.09
N ARG A 440 23.87 -21.60 20.85
CA ARG A 440 25.15 -21.05 21.31
C ARG A 440 26.11 -20.87 20.13
N PRO A 441 26.92 -19.79 20.10
CA PRO A 441 27.87 -19.57 19.03
C PRO A 441 28.88 -20.72 18.96
N PHE A 442 29.29 -21.09 17.73
CA PHE A 442 30.23 -22.17 17.41
C PHE A 442 29.78 -23.57 17.82
N THR A 443 28.48 -23.79 18.01
CA THR A 443 27.94 -25.12 18.39
C THR A 443 26.99 -25.74 17.37
N GLY A 444 26.40 -24.95 16.48
CA GLY A 444 25.46 -25.44 15.47
C GLY A 444 26.14 -26.20 14.33
N GLU A 445 25.44 -27.12 13.69
CA GLU A 445 26.02 -27.97 12.63
C GLU A 445 26.59 -27.19 11.42
N TYR A 446 26.09 -25.98 11.17
CA TYR A 446 26.33 -25.27 9.92
C TYR A 446 27.21 -24.02 10.03
N TRP A 447 27.77 -23.71 11.21
CA TRP A 447 28.59 -22.50 11.36
C TRP A 447 29.84 -22.54 10.45
N ASP A 448 30.57 -23.66 10.42
CA ASP A 448 31.77 -23.89 9.59
C ASP A 448 31.54 -24.78 8.35
N HIS A 449 30.29 -25.17 8.08
CA HIS A 449 29.96 -26.00 6.93
C HIS A 449 30.26 -25.31 5.58
N THR A 450 30.86 -26.05 4.63
CA THR A 450 31.33 -25.55 3.32
C THR A 450 30.85 -26.35 2.10
N GLY A 451 29.98 -27.35 2.28
CA GLY A 451 29.45 -28.16 1.17
C GLY A 451 28.56 -27.39 0.18
N ASP A 452 28.57 -27.82 -1.08
CA ASP A 452 27.73 -27.25 -2.15
C ASP A 452 26.28 -27.74 -2.05
N GLY A 453 25.34 -26.79 -1.94
CA GLY A 453 23.91 -27.09 -1.81
C GLY A 453 23.10 -25.93 -1.26
N ILE A 454 21.85 -26.19 -0.88
CA ILE A 454 20.94 -25.19 -0.31
C ILE A 454 20.60 -25.51 1.14
N TYR A 455 20.27 -24.46 1.89
CA TYR A 455 19.73 -24.55 3.23
C TYR A 455 18.22 -24.27 3.16
N VAL A 456 17.45 -25.22 3.66
CA VAL A 456 15.98 -25.14 3.71
C VAL A 456 15.52 -24.99 5.16
N ASP A 457 14.32 -24.46 5.38
CA ASP A 457 13.69 -24.46 6.69
C ASP A 457 13.53 -25.90 7.18
N ILE A 458 13.97 -26.18 8.41
CA ILE A 458 13.83 -27.50 9.00
C ILE A 458 12.35 -27.89 9.25
N VAL A 459 11.46 -26.90 9.38
CA VAL A 459 10.04 -27.09 9.66
C VAL A 459 9.22 -27.31 8.38
N SER A 460 9.25 -26.34 7.46
CA SER A 460 8.44 -26.36 6.23
C SER A 460 9.16 -27.07 5.07
N GLY A 461 10.49 -27.11 5.08
CA GLY A 461 11.28 -27.52 3.91
C GLY A 461 11.38 -26.43 2.84
N GLU A 462 10.91 -25.21 3.09
CA GLU A 462 11.01 -24.11 2.10
C GLU A 462 12.50 -23.72 1.86
N PRO A 463 12.95 -23.51 0.62
CA PRO A 463 14.32 -23.07 0.33
C PRO A 463 14.61 -21.68 0.88
N LEU A 464 15.68 -21.51 1.67
CA LEU A 464 15.99 -20.23 2.32
C LEU A 464 17.30 -19.61 1.82
N PHE A 465 18.39 -20.37 1.79
CA PHE A 465 19.73 -19.84 1.48
C PHE A 465 20.53 -20.79 0.58
N SER A 466 21.48 -20.24 -0.17
CA SER A 466 22.43 -21.00 -0.98
C SER A 466 23.80 -21.05 -0.30
N SER A 467 24.53 -22.15 -0.42
CA SER A 467 25.94 -22.19 0.01
C SER A 467 26.81 -21.20 -0.75
N ARG A 468 26.40 -20.76 -1.95
CA ARG A 468 27.09 -19.72 -2.75
C ARG A 468 27.09 -18.34 -2.12
N ASP A 469 26.10 -18.06 -1.28
CA ASP A 469 25.96 -16.79 -0.57
C ASP A 469 26.39 -16.92 0.91
N LYS A 470 26.84 -18.11 1.33
CA LYS A 470 27.38 -18.35 2.68
C LYS A 470 28.82 -17.86 2.79
N TYR A 471 29.16 -17.26 3.92
CA TYR A 471 30.53 -16.86 4.23
C TYR A 471 30.82 -16.98 5.73
N ASP A 472 32.10 -16.98 6.10
CA ASP A 472 32.52 -16.94 7.50
C ASP A 472 32.58 -15.49 8.00
N ALA A 473 31.66 -15.15 8.90
CA ALA A 473 31.61 -13.85 9.55
C ALA A 473 32.36 -13.81 10.90
N GLY A 474 32.91 -14.94 11.37
CA GLY A 474 33.57 -15.06 12.67
C GLY A 474 32.63 -14.90 13.88
N CYS A 475 31.31 -14.88 13.67
CA CYS A 475 30.33 -14.66 14.73
C CYS A 475 29.85 -15.96 15.41
N GLY A 476 30.16 -17.13 14.85
CA GLY A 476 29.79 -18.44 15.39
C GLY A 476 28.43 -18.99 14.95
N TRP A 477 27.77 -18.34 13.99
CA TRP A 477 26.53 -18.82 13.35
C TRP A 477 26.70 -18.77 11.83
N PRO A 478 26.03 -19.66 11.05
CA PRO A 478 26.05 -19.56 9.60
C PRO A 478 25.56 -18.19 9.15
N SER A 479 26.37 -17.55 8.31
CA SER A 479 26.12 -16.20 7.81
C SER A 479 25.99 -16.20 6.30
N PHE A 480 24.98 -15.50 5.79
CA PHE A 480 24.70 -15.38 4.36
C PHE A 480 24.59 -13.91 3.94
N THR A 481 24.95 -13.60 2.70
CA THR A 481 24.87 -12.23 2.17
C THR A 481 23.48 -11.86 1.67
N ARG A 482 22.66 -12.87 1.32
CA ARG A 482 21.26 -12.74 0.86
C ARG A 482 20.52 -14.08 0.95
N PRO A 483 19.18 -14.08 0.99
CA PRO A 483 18.38 -15.29 0.79
C PRO A 483 18.40 -15.77 -0.67
N LEU A 484 17.95 -17.00 -0.90
CA LEU A 484 17.67 -17.53 -2.26
C LEU A 484 16.62 -16.68 -2.97
N ARG A 485 15.59 -16.25 -2.23
CA ARG A 485 14.49 -15.40 -2.69
C ARG A 485 14.03 -14.50 -1.55
N ASP A 486 13.86 -13.21 -1.82
CA ASP A 486 13.30 -12.27 -0.84
C ASP A 486 11.87 -12.66 -0.45
N TYR A 487 11.17 -13.34 -1.37
CA TYR A 487 9.84 -13.88 -1.11
C TYR A 487 9.83 -14.90 0.04
N ASN A 488 10.89 -15.65 0.31
CA ASN A 488 10.85 -16.71 1.33
C ASN A 488 11.17 -16.17 2.74
N ILE A 489 11.52 -14.88 2.86
CA ILE A 489 11.87 -14.24 4.12
C ILE A 489 10.76 -13.28 4.60
N LYS A 490 10.55 -13.28 5.92
CA LYS A 490 9.77 -12.28 6.66
C LYS A 490 10.69 -11.56 7.64
N GLU A 491 10.80 -10.24 7.48
CA GLU A 491 11.55 -9.37 8.38
C GLU A 491 10.62 -8.70 9.40
N LYS A 492 11.01 -8.72 10.67
CA LYS A 492 10.23 -8.14 11.77
C LYS A 492 11.14 -7.34 12.69
N THR A 493 10.69 -6.15 13.09
CA THR A 493 11.41 -5.37 14.11
C THR A 493 11.39 -6.13 15.44
N ASP A 494 12.58 -6.39 15.97
CA ASP A 494 12.81 -7.02 17.26
C ASP A 494 13.39 -5.99 18.23
N SER A 495 12.66 -5.73 19.32
CA SER A 495 13.08 -4.84 20.41
C SER A 495 13.50 -5.58 21.67
N SER A 496 13.70 -6.90 21.59
CA SER A 496 14.16 -7.72 22.71
C SER A 496 15.57 -7.33 23.14
N HIS A 497 15.92 -7.70 24.39
CA HIS A 497 17.25 -7.43 24.97
C HIS A 497 17.69 -5.95 24.91
N PHE A 498 16.74 -5.01 24.88
CA PHE A 498 16.99 -3.56 24.79
C PHE A 498 17.74 -3.11 23.53
N MET A 499 17.78 -3.94 22.49
CA MET A 499 18.34 -3.60 21.18
C MET A 499 17.23 -3.38 20.17
N ILE A 500 17.53 -2.71 19.05
CA ILE A 500 16.65 -2.68 17.88
C ILE A 500 17.36 -3.48 16.80
N ARG A 501 16.78 -4.63 16.44
CA ARG A 501 17.28 -5.54 15.40
C ARG A 501 16.17 -5.89 14.43
N THR A 502 16.54 -6.52 13.32
CA THR A 502 15.60 -7.08 12.37
C THR A 502 15.63 -8.60 12.48
N GLU A 503 14.59 -9.17 13.11
CA GLU A 503 14.35 -10.62 13.13
C GLU A 503 14.04 -11.12 11.73
N VAL A 504 14.61 -12.26 11.38
CA VAL A 504 14.41 -12.99 10.12
C VAL A 504 13.63 -14.26 10.43
N ARG A 505 12.49 -14.44 9.76
CA ARG A 505 11.64 -15.64 9.84
C ARG A 505 11.39 -16.22 8.46
N SER A 506 11.15 -17.53 8.39
CA SER A 506 10.71 -18.19 7.17
C SER A 506 9.26 -17.83 6.84
N ARG A 507 8.86 -17.84 5.57
CA ARG A 507 7.52 -17.38 5.17
C ARG A 507 6.47 -18.44 5.38
N GLU A 508 6.73 -19.68 4.97
CA GLU A 508 5.80 -20.81 5.07
C GLU A 508 5.74 -21.36 6.48
N GLY A 509 6.90 -21.64 7.10
CA GLY A 509 6.97 -22.23 8.44
C GLY A 509 6.75 -21.22 9.57
N ASN A 510 6.89 -19.92 9.29
CA ASN A 510 7.00 -18.87 10.30
C ASN A 510 8.06 -19.17 11.37
N SER A 511 9.07 -19.97 11.02
CA SER A 511 10.17 -20.37 11.89
C SER A 511 11.04 -19.16 12.16
N HIS A 512 11.39 -18.91 13.42
CA HIS A 512 12.47 -17.97 13.73
C HIS A 512 13.79 -18.53 13.21
N LEU A 513 14.45 -17.76 12.33
CA LEU A 513 15.71 -18.15 11.71
C LEU A 513 16.87 -17.46 12.43
N GLY A 514 16.76 -16.17 12.70
CA GLY A 514 17.81 -15.37 13.33
C GLY A 514 17.59 -13.87 13.08
N HIS A 515 18.65 -13.16 12.72
CA HIS A 515 18.63 -11.71 12.50
C HIS A 515 19.45 -11.29 11.28
N VAL A 516 19.07 -10.17 10.67
CA VAL A 516 19.85 -9.52 9.61
C VAL A 516 20.47 -8.23 10.11
N PHE A 517 21.71 -7.98 9.71
CA PHE A 517 22.54 -6.84 10.10
C PHE A 517 23.16 -6.17 8.88
N ASP A 518 23.49 -4.88 9.00
CA ASP A 518 24.11 -4.07 7.94
C ASP A 518 25.66 -4.07 8.02
N ASP A 519 26.24 -5.15 8.55
CA ASP A 519 27.69 -5.35 8.75
C ASP A 519 28.25 -6.47 7.88
N GLY A 520 27.55 -6.80 6.79
CA GLY A 520 27.96 -7.83 5.83
C GLY A 520 28.94 -7.33 4.78
N PRO A 521 29.52 -8.24 3.98
CA PRO A 521 30.39 -7.87 2.87
C PRO A 521 29.59 -7.23 1.73
N GLU A 522 30.27 -6.40 0.94
CA GLU A 522 29.78 -5.94 -0.36
C GLU A 522 29.51 -7.14 -1.30
N PRO A 523 28.54 -7.04 -2.25
CA PRO A 523 27.83 -5.84 -2.66
C PRO A 523 26.51 -5.58 -1.93
N THR A 524 26.04 -6.52 -1.09
CA THR A 524 24.76 -6.33 -0.39
C THR A 524 24.94 -5.52 0.88
N GLY A 525 26.10 -5.63 1.54
CA GLY A 525 26.35 -5.05 2.86
C GLY A 525 25.54 -5.73 3.98
N LEU A 526 24.80 -6.78 3.66
CA LEU A 526 23.89 -7.47 4.58
C LEU A 526 24.52 -8.76 5.09
N ARG A 527 24.31 -9.03 6.38
CA ARG A 527 24.65 -10.29 7.04
C ARG A 527 23.40 -10.91 7.63
N TYR A 528 22.89 -11.95 6.98
CA TYR A 528 21.86 -12.84 7.53
C TYR A 528 22.54 -13.83 8.47
N CYS A 529 22.46 -13.56 9.77
CA CYS A 529 23.00 -14.39 10.83
C CYS A 529 21.93 -15.37 11.32
N ILE A 530 22.04 -16.63 10.90
CA ILE A 530 20.97 -17.62 11.01
C ILE A 530 21.38 -18.73 11.98
N ASN A 531 20.45 -19.28 12.75
CA ASN A 531 20.70 -20.45 13.58
C ASN A 531 20.78 -21.72 12.72
N SER A 532 21.79 -22.55 12.94
CA SER A 532 21.91 -23.87 12.28
C SER A 532 20.71 -24.75 12.62
N ALA A 533 20.23 -24.67 13.88
CA ALA A 533 19.05 -25.39 14.35
C ALA A 533 17.73 -25.00 13.65
N ALA A 534 17.70 -23.91 12.87
CA ALA A 534 16.54 -23.57 12.04
C ALA A 534 16.64 -24.10 10.60
N LEU A 535 17.78 -24.68 10.23
CA LEU A 535 18.10 -25.07 8.87
C LEU A 535 18.26 -26.58 8.75
N ARG A 536 18.04 -27.07 7.53
CA ARG A 536 18.48 -28.38 7.07
C ARG A 536 19.24 -28.21 5.76
N PHE A 537 20.44 -28.76 5.67
CA PHE A 537 21.22 -28.72 4.43
C PHE A 537 20.75 -29.79 3.42
N VAL A 538 20.66 -29.41 2.16
CA VAL A 538 20.41 -30.30 1.02
C VAL A 538 21.60 -30.22 0.06
N PRO A 539 22.45 -31.26 0.00
CA PRO A 539 23.57 -31.31 -0.92
C PRO A 539 23.13 -31.21 -2.38
N LYS A 540 23.98 -30.61 -3.22
CA LYS A 540 23.77 -30.45 -4.67
C LYS A 540 23.33 -31.75 -5.36
N GLU A 541 23.94 -32.87 -4.97
CA GLU A 541 23.70 -34.19 -5.56
C GLU A 541 22.31 -34.76 -5.24
N ASP A 542 21.66 -34.22 -4.21
CA ASP A 542 20.37 -34.65 -3.70
C ASP A 542 19.23 -33.69 -4.05
N LEU A 543 19.53 -32.52 -4.65
CA LEU A 543 18.53 -31.49 -4.98
C LEU A 543 17.36 -32.06 -5.80
N GLU A 544 17.65 -32.74 -6.92
CA GLU A 544 16.60 -33.35 -7.76
C GLU A 544 15.77 -34.39 -6.99
N LYS A 545 16.44 -35.29 -6.26
CA LYS A 545 15.78 -36.37 -5.53
C LYS A 545 14.86 -35.86 -4.42
N LYS A 546 15.20 -34.72 -3.82
CA LYS A 546 14.43 -34.09 -2.74
C LYS A 546 13.44 -33.04 -3.23
N GLY A 547 13.26 -32.89 -4.54
CA GLY A 547 12.25 -31.99 -5.12
C GLY A 547 12.69 -30.52 -5.21
N TYR A 548 14.00 -30.26 -5.23
CA TYR A 548 14.62 -28.93 -5.37
C TYR A 548 15.50 -28.84 -6.63
N GLY A 549 15.20 -29.64 -7.66
CA GLY A 549 16.01 -29.76 -8.87
C GLY A 549 16.19 -28.43 -9.62
N GLU A 550 15.22 -27.54 -9.52
CA GLU A 550 15.23 -26.20 -10.09
C GLU A 550 16.36 -25.31 -9.56
N TYR A 551 16.97 -25.63 -8.41
CA TYR A 551 18.10 -24.88 -7.83
C TYR A 551 19.47 -25.43 -8.24
N LYS A 552 19.52 -26.54 -8.99
CA LYS A 552 20.79 -27.19 -9.38
C LYS A 552 21.69 -26.27 -10.21
N TYR A 553 21.12 -25.37 -11.00
CA TYR A 553 21.86 -24.42 -11.85
C TYR A 553 22.78 -23.49 -11.05
N LEU A 554 22.51 -23.25 -9.76
CA LEU A 554 23.34 -22.41 -8.88
C LEU A 554 24.74 -22.98 -8.63
N PHE A 555 24.93 -24.27 -8.90
CA PHE A 555 26.17 -24.99 -8.61
C PHE A 555 26.81 -25.58 -9.87
N GLN A 556 26.35 -25.19 -11.06
CA GLN A 556 26.88 -25.69 -12.34
C GLN A 556 28.13 -24.93 -12.79
#